data_AF-A0A1B1B118-F1
#
_entry.id   AF-A0A1B1B118-F1
#
_cell.length_a   1.000
_cell.length_b   1.000
_cell.length_c   1.000
_cell.angle_alpha   90.00
_cell.angle_beta   90.00
_cell.angle_gamma   90.00
#
_symmetry.space_group_name_H-M   'P 1'
#
loop_
_entity.id
_entity.type
_entity.pdbx_description
1 polymer ?
#
loop_
_entity_poly.entity_id
_entity_poly.type
_entity_poly.pdbx_seq_one_letter_code
_entity_poly.pdbx_strand_id
1 'polypeptide(L)'
;MQDDAPSLLGEDELALISALQLRPRASWTELGRALGVDPVTVARRFGRLSEQGAAWVGFSPGPRLFEQICVAFVVIDCAPGATAQVAQVLSAHPHMVTIERAATSHDILATVAARDLPALSRYTLDLLPHVSGIAAVQARIVTHMFTEGGRWRVAALAPGQRAQLTDPSPARAPVVARGEITPFDRALVARLAQDGRASYQSLANDLGVSLSTAKRRLELLSRRGLLRFRCDFARPLGGWPVAVTLWAKVPPAELPEIGQALVRLPETRNCAAVSGPHNLILQASLHSVSDVLRLEIQLTTAHPNLDIVDRVVTLRQDKLLGHLLDAHGRSVGAVPPDLWAEPTM
;
A
#
# COMPACT_ATOMS: atom_id res chain seq x y z
N MET A 1 -7.31 32.67 -6.49
CA MET A 1 -6.47 31.60 -5.92
C MET A 1 -5.92 30.86 -7.12
N GLN A 2 -4.66 31.09 -7.45
CA GLN A 2 -4.04 30.59 -8.66
C GLN A 2 -3.80 29.09 -8.42
N ASP A 3 -4.67 28.25 -8.98
CA ASP A 3 -4.49 26.79 -9.03
C ASP A 3 -3.24 26.54 -9.88
N ASP A 4 -2.08 26.50 -9.23
CA ASP A 4 -0.84 26.09 -9.85
C ASP A 4 -1.00 24.60 -10.16
N ALA A 5 -1.32 24.30 -11.42
CA ALA A 5 -1.50 22.93 -11.89
C ALA A 5 -0.29 22.11 -11.43
N PRO A 6 -0.49 20.99 -10.73
CA PRO A 6 0.62 20.31 -10.09
C PRO A 6 1.59 19.80 -11.15
N SER A 7 2.85 20.23 -11.05
CA SER A 7 3.92 19.79 -11.96
C SER A 7 4.08 18.27 -11.89
N LEU A 8 4.20 17.65 -13.06
CA LEU A 8 4.60 16.25 -13.17
C LEU A 8 6.02 16.06 -12.60
N LEU A 9 6.29 14.84 -12.13
CA LEU A 9 7.60 14.41 -11.68
C LEU A 9 8.53 14.23 -12.88
N GLY A 10 9.73 14.77 -12.79
CA GLY A 10 10.77 14.58 -13.79
C GLY A 10 11.34 13.16 -13.79
N GLU A 11 12.00 12.76 -14.88
CA GLU A 11 12.66 11.46 -15.01
C GLU A 11 13.63 11.18 -13.85
N ASP A 12 14.36 12.21 -13.44
CA ASP A 12 15.32 12.22 -12.34
C ASP A 12 14.69 11.95 -10.96
N GLU A 13 13.43 12.35 -10.77
CA GLU A 13 12.65 12.08 -9.55
C GLU A 13 12.05 10.68 -9.61
N LEU A 14 11.55 10.26 -10.78
CA LEU A 14 11.05 8.90 -11.01
C LEU A 14 12.14 7.84 -10.85
N ALA A 15 13.36 8.12 -11.31
CA ALA A 15 14.52 7.25 -11.12
C ALA A 15 14.88 7.11 -9.63
N LEU A 16 14.86 8.22 -8.87
CA LEU A 16 15.05 8.18 -7.42
C LEU A 16 13.95 7.41 -6.70
N ILE A 17 12.69 7.62 -7.06
CA ILE A 17 11.55 6.87 -6.52
C ILE A 17 11.71 5.38 -6.82
N SER A 18 12.04 5.01 -8.07
CA SER A 18 12.29 3.62 -8.47
C SER A 18 13.44 2.98 -7.68
N ALA A 19 14.53 3.72 -7.45
CA ALA A 19 15.65 3.27 -6.62
C ALA A 19 15.23 3.04 -5.16
N LEU A 20 14.44 3.96 -4.59
CA LEU A 20 13.89 3.81 -3.25
C LEU A 20 12.82 2.71 -3.17
N GLN A 21 12.10 2.42 -4.24
CA GLN A 21 11.20 1.27 -4.27
C GLN A 21 11.99 -0.05 -4.19
N LEU A 22 13.18 -0.13 -4.78
CA LEU A 22 14.07 -1.30 -4.65
C LEU A 22 14.74 -1.36 -3.28
N ARG A 23 15.27 -0.23 -2.79
CA ARG A 23 16.04 -0.14 -1.54
C ARG A 23 15.56 1.03 -0.67
N PRO A 24 14.39 0.93 -0.02
CA PRO A 24 13.75 2.06 0.66
C PRO A 24 14.56 2.69 1.79
N ARG A 25 15.48 1.92 2.39
CA ARG A 25 16.36 2.36 3.48
C ARG A 25 17.85 2.39 3.11
N ALA A 26 18.21 2.27 1.83
CA ALA A 26 19.59 2.44 1.40
C ALA A 26 20.12 3.83 1.80
N SER A 27 21.44 3.88 2.03
CA SER A 27 22.13 5.14 2.29
C SER A 27 22.07 6.05 1.05
N TRP A 28 22.16 7.36 1.26
CA TRP A 28 22.23 8.30 0.15
C TRP A 28 23.46 8.10 -0.72
N THR A 29 24.56 7.60 -0.14
CA THR A 29 25.78 7.22 -0.88
C THR A 29 25.55 6.05 -1.81
N GLU A 30 24.83 5.01 -1.37
CA GLU A 30 24.47 3.84 -2.18
C GLU A 30 23.54 4.25 -3.33
N LEU A 31 22.50 5.03 -3.03
CA LEU A 31 21.56 5.53 -4.04
C LEU A 31 22.23 6.48 -5.04
N GLY A 32 23.09 7.39 -4.57
CA GLY A 32 23.85 8.30 -5.42
C GLY A 32 24.77 7.58 -6.39
N ARG A 33 25.49 6.55 -5.91
CA ARG A 33 26.31 5.70 -6.78
C ARG A 33 25.49 5.03 -7.88
N ALA A 34 24.35 4.44 -7.53
CA ALA A 34 23.49 3.77 -8.50
C ALA A 34 22.87 4.74 -9.52
N LEU A 35 22.55 5.96 -9.10
CA LEU A 35 21.94 6.99 -9.95
C LEU A 35 22.97 7.84 -10.72
N GLY A 36 24.26 7.77 -10.37
CA GLY A 36 25.29 8.64 -10.95
C GLY A 36 25.21 10.09 -10.47
N VAL A 37 24.68 10.31 -9.26
CA VAL A 37 24.41 11.64 -8.68
C VAL A 37 25.06 11.76 -7.30
N ASP A 38 25.51 12.96 -6.94
CA ASP A 38 26.08 13.24 -5.62
C ASP A 38 25.10 12.90 -4.47
N PRO A 39 25.54 12.25 -3.37
CA PRO A 39 24.67 11.83 -2.28
C PRO A 39 23.88 12.97 -1.62
N VAL A 40 24.45 14.18 -1.53
CA VAL A 40 23.76 15.35 -0.98
C VAL A 40 22.64 15.80 -1.91
N THR A 41 22.86 15.72 -3.22
CA THR A 41 21.82 16.00 -4.22
C THR A 41 20.67 15.00 -4.15
N VAL A 42 20.97 13.72 -3.97
CA VAL A 42 19.94 12.68 -3.77
C VAL A 42 19.12 12.95 -2.51
N ALA A 43 19.79 13.20 -1.38
CA ALA A 43 19.14 13.50 -0.11
C ALA A 43 18.24 14.74 -0.21
N ARG A 44 18.75 15.84 -0.78
CA ARG A 44 18.01 17.09 -1.00
C ARG A 44 16.79 16.88 -1.91
N ARG A 45 16.94 16.09 -2.98
CA ARG A 45 15.85 15.79 -3.92
C ARG A 45 14.75 14.99 -3.23
N PHE A 46 15.09 13.95 -2.46
CA PHE A 46 14.10 13.20 -1.69
C PHE A 46 13.46 14.07 -0.61
N GLY A 47 14.23 14.91 0.10
CA GLY A 47 13.71 15.84 1.09
C GLY A 47 12.61 16.72 0.52
N ARG A 48 12.85 17.36 -0.63
CA ARG A 48 11.82 18.16 -1.32
C ARG A 48 10.59 17.33 -1.70
N LEU A 49 10.77 16.14 -2.26
CA LEU A 49 9.64 15.26 -2.61
C LEU A 49 8.81 14.87 -1.38
N SER A 50 9.46 14.60 -0.25
CA SER A 50 8.81 14.24 1.01
C SER A 50 8.08 15.42 1.64
N GLU A 51 8.69 16.61 1.67
CA GLU A 51 8.08 17.84 2.18
C GLU A 51 6.84 18.23 1.36
N GLN A 52 6.87 18.01 0.05
CA GLN A 52 5.75 18.25 -0.85
C GLN A 52 4.70 17.12 -0.85
N GLY A 53 4.91 16.06 -0.07
CA GLY A 53 4.05 14.87 -0.07
C GLY A 53 4.07 14.09 -1.39
N ALA A 54 4.95 14.43 -2.33
CA ALA A 54 5.02 13.84 -3.67
C ALA A 54 5.64 12.44 -3.66
N ALA A 55 6.52 12.13 -2.71
CA ALA A 55 7.01 10.77 -2.45
C ALA A 55 7.34 10.57 -0.98
N TRP A 56 7.12 9.38 -0.44
CA TRP A 56 7.38 9.05 0.96
C TRP A 56 7.80 7.59 1.11
N VAL A 57 8.47 7.28 2.21
CA VAL A 57 8.78 5.90 2.58
C VAL A 57 7.98 5.55 3.82
N GLY A 58 7.15 4.52 3.69
CA GLY A 58 6.40 3.93 4.79
C GLY A 58 6.76 2.45 4.97
N PHE A 59 5.88 1.73 5.65
CA PHE A 59 5.98 0.27 5.78
C PHE A 59 4.68 -0.40 5.35
N SER A 60 4.79 -1.66 4.94
CA SER A 60 3.68 -2.60 4.82
C SER A 60 3.94 -3.79 5.75
N PRO A 61 2.89 -4.54 6.15
CA PRO A 61 3.08 -5.83 6.78
C PRO A 61 3.99 -6.71 5.93
N GLY A 62 5.00 -7.33 6.54
CA GLY A 62 5.83 -8.29 5.83
C GLY A 62 5.07 -9.61 5.63
N PRO A 63 5.58 -10.56 4.81
CA PRO A 63 4.89 -11.82 4.52
C PRO A 63 4.47 -12.60 5.77
N ARG A 64 5.30 -12.59 6.81
CA ARG A 64 5.00 -13.29 8.08
C ARG A 64 3.92 -12.61 8.89
N LEU A 65 3.83 -11.27 8.84
CA LEU A 65 2.75 -10.56 9.52
C LEU A 65 1.44 -10.73 8.74
N PHE A 66 1.48 -10.73 7.41
CA PHE A 66 0.29 -11.03 6.59
C PHE A 66 -0.31 -12.42 6.89
N GLU A 67 0.51 -13.43 7.21
CA GLU A 67 0.05 -14.76 7.67
C GLU A 67 -0.60 -14.74 9.08
N GLN A 68 -0.41 -13.67 9.84
CA GLN A 68 -0.87 -13.55 11.24
C GLN A 68 -2.07 -12.62 11.42
N ILE A 69 -2.38 -11.78 10.43
CA ILE A 69 -3.49 -10.83 10.47
C ILE A 69 -4.63 -11.30 9.57
N CYS A 70 -5.81 -10.74 9.78
CA CYS A 70 -6.93 -10.86 8.86
C CYS A 70 -7.08 -9.56 8.05
N VAL A 71 -7.25 -9.68 6.74
CA VAL A 71 -7.42 -8.55 5.82
C VAL A 71 -8.73 -8.74 5.07
N ALA A 72 -9.48 -7.66 4.87
CA ALA A 72 -10.65 -7.65 4.01
C ALA A 72 -10.68 -6.42 3.12
N PHE A 73 -11.24 -6.60 1.94
CA PHE A 73 -11.75 -5.51 1.12
C PHE A 73 -13.19 -5.25 1.54
N VAL A 74 -13.44 -4.06 2.08
CA VAL A 74 -14.75 -3.66 2.59
C VAL A 74 -15.34 -2.66 1.62
N VAL A 75 -16.44 -3.06 1.00
CA VAL A 75 -17.25 -2.22 0.13
C VAL A 75 -18.28 -1.51 1.01
N ILE A 76 -18.35 -0.18 0.90
CA ILE A 76 -19.19 0.67 1.74
C ILE A 76 -20.03 1.55 0.82
N ASP A 77 -21.35 1.48 0.99
CA ASP A 77 -22.30 2.38 0.36
C ASP A 77 -22.70 3.46 1.36
N CYS A 78 -22.81 4.69 0.90
CA CYS A 78 -23.11 5.85 1.72
C CYS A 78 -24.50 6.40 1.40
N ALA A 79 -25.10 7.09 2.37
CA ALA A 79 -26.26 7.92 2.11
C ALA A 79 -25.90 9.03 1.09
N PRO A 80 -26.85 9.50 0.26
CA PRO A 80 -26.59 10.55 -0.73
C PRO A 80 -25.89 11.78 -0.12
N GLY A 81 -24.75 12.16 -0.70
CA GLY A 81 -23.95 13.30 -0.24
C GLY A 81 -23.04 13.04 0.97
N ALA A 82 -23.12 11.87 1.61
CA ALA A 82 -22.34 11.57 2.81
C ALA A 82 -20.93 11.02 2.52
N THR A 83 -20.63 10.56 1.30
CA THR A 83 -19.39 9.82 0.97
C THR A 83 -18.10 10.53 1.39
N ALA A 84 -18.01 11.86 1.19
CA ALA A 84 -16.82 12.62 1.58
C ALA A 84 -16.63 12.70 3.10
N GLN A 85 -17.72 12.93 3.85
CA GLN A 85 -17.71 12.95 5.30
C GLN A 85 -17.35 11.56 5.86
N VAL A 86 -17.98 10.51 5.33
CA VAL A 86 -17.71 9.12 5.74
C VAL A 86 -16.24 8.78 5.50
N ALA A 87 -15.70 9.07 4.30
CA ALA A 87 -14.29 8.84 4.01
C ALA A 87 -13.35 9.60 4.97
N GLN A 88 -13.70 10.83 5.35
CA GLN A 88 -12.93 11.62 6.32
C GLN A 88 -12.93 11.01 7.72
N VAL A 89 -14.10 10.60 8.22
CA VAL A 89 -14.22 9.91 9.52
C VAL A 89 -13.41 8.62 9.50
N LEU A 90 -13.66 7.77 8.50
CA LEU A 90 -13.00 6.47 8.32
C LEU A 90 -11.48 6.57 8.16
N SER A 91 -10.97 7.68 7.60
CA SER A 91 -9.54 7.92 7.46
C SER A 91 -8.81 8.03 8.81
N ALA A 92 -9.50 8.41 9.88
CA ALA A 92 -8.96 8.44 11.24
C ALA A 92 -8.83 7.05 11.88
N HIS A 93 -9.48 6.01 11.34
CA HIS A 93 -9.45 4.68 11.94
C HIS A 93 -8.12 3.95 11.63
N PRO A 94 -7.40 3.44 12.64
CA PRO A 94 -6.14 2.71 12.45
C PRO A 94 -6.29 1.37 11.70
N HIS A 95 -7.47 0.73 11.78
CA HIS A 95 -7.77 -0.51 11.07
C HIS A 95 -8.02 -0.32 9.57
N MET A 96 -8.38 0.90 9.14
CA MET A 96 -8.56 1.24 7.73
C MET A 96 -7.25 1.71 7.14
N VAL A 97 -6.57 0.81 6.44
CA VAL A 97 -5.24 1.09 5.92
C VAL A 97 -5.28 1.82 4.59
N THR A 98 -6.28 1.55 3.74
CA THR A 98 -6.46 2.20 2.43
C THR A 98 -7.92 2.54 2.23
N ILE A 99 -8.21 3.72 1.67
CA ILE A 99 -9.55 4.21 1.35
C ILE A 99 -9.54 4.78 -0.07
N GLU A 100 -10.42 4.25 -0.90
CA GLU A 100 -10.62 4.63 -2.29
C GLU A 100 -12.09 4.95 -2.50
N ARG A 101 -12.38 6.00 -3.25
CA ARG A 101 -13.74 6.41 -3.63
C ARG A 101 -13.95 6.24 -5.11
N ALA A 102 -15.13 5.74 -5.46
CA ALA A 102 -15.59 5.60 -6.83
C ALA A 102 -16.92 6.33 -7.02
N ALA A 103 -17.40 6.40 -8.27
CA ALA A 103 -18.75 6.85 -8.60
C ALA A 103 -19.65 5.72 -9.12
N THR A 104 -19.16 4.48 -9.09
CA THR A 104 -19.85 3.31 -9.67
C THR A 104 -19.70 2.12 -8.75
N SER A 105 -20.74 1.27 -8.72
CA SER A 105 -20.82 0.00 -7.99
C SER A 105 -20.82 0.14 -6.46
N HIS A 106 -20.05 1.06 -5.91
CA HIS A 106 -19.99 1.43 -4.50
C HIS A 106 -19.41 2.83 -4.32
N ASP A 107 -19.64 3.42 -3.14
CA ASP A 107 -19.09 4.74 -2.79
C ASP A 107 -17.63 4.66 -2.34
N ILE A 108 -17.32 3.71 -1.45
CA ILE A 108 -15.99 3.52 -0.86
C ILE A 108 -15.56 2.06 -0.94
N LEU A 109 -14.34 1.83 -1.41
CA LEU A 109 -13.60 0.60 -1.22
C LEU A 109 -12.50 0.83 -0.19
N ALA A 110 -12.53 0.07 0.89
CA ALA A 110 -11.52 0.11 1.92
C ALA A 110 -10.75 -1.19 2.00
N THR A 111 -9.44 -1.10 2.28
CA THR A 111 -8.68 -2.23 2.80
C THR A 111 -8.66 -2.11 4.31
N VAL A 112 -9.23 -3.10 5.00
CA VAL A 112 -9.24 -3.21 6.45
C VAL A 112 -8.32 -4.33 6.89
N ALA A 113 -7.52 -4.10 7.93
CA ALA A 113 -6.68 -5.12 8.52
C ALA A 113 -6.82 -5.13 10.06
N ALA A 114 -6.88 -6.34 10.61
CA ALA A 114 -7.02 -6.58 12.04
C ALA A 114 -6.19 -7.80 12.46
N ARG A 115 -5.90 -7.92 13.76
CA ARG A 115 -5.09 -9.01 14.34
C ARG A 115 -5.61 -10.41 14.06
N ASP A 116 -6.92 -10.57 13.90
CA ASP A 116 -7.58 -11.85 13.70
C ASP A 116 -9.00 -11.64 13.14
N LEU A 117 -9.66 -12.76 12.80
CA LEU A 117 -11.02 -12.75 12.25
C LEU A 117 -12.06 -12.21 13.24
N PRO A 118 -12.04 -12.53 14.56
CA PRO A 118 -12.96 -11.91 15.53
C PRO A 118 -12.86 -10.39 15.60
N ALA A 119 -11.63 -9.83 15.63
CA ALA A 119 -11.45 -8.38 15.60
C ALA A 119 -11.96 -7.77 14.28
N LEU A 120 -11.67 -8.40 13.15
CA LEU A 120 -12.20 -7.96 11.85
C LEU A 120 -13.74 -7.97 11.84
N SER A 121 -14.34 -9.05 12.33
CA SER A 121 -15.79 -9.22 12.45
C SER A 121 -16.44 -8.12 13.28
N ARG A 122 -15.85 -7.80 14.45
CA ARG A 122 -16.35 -6.69 15.29
C ARG A 122 -16.29 -5.37 14.55
N TYR A 123 -15.17 -5.08 13.90
CA TYR A 123 -15.01 -3.84 13.15
C TYR A 123 -16.06 -3.73 12.03
N THR A 124 -16.24 -4.78 11.22
CA THR A 124 -17.09 -4.73 10.04
C THR A 124 -18.58 -4.88 10.31
N LEU A 125 -18.97 -5.68 11.32
CA LEU A 125 -20.37 -5.97 11.62
C LEU A 125 -20.93 -5.09 12.75
N ASP A 126 -20.11 -4.73 13.74
CA ASP A 126 -20.60 -4.04 14.94
C ASP A 126 -20.27 -2.55 14.93
N LEU A 127 -19.16 -2.12 14.30
CA LEU A 127 -18.72 -0.72 14.36
C LEU A 127 -19.06 0.05 13.08
N LEU A 128 -18.63 -0.43 11.91
CA LEU A 128 -18.86 0.29 10.64
C LEU A 128 -20.33 0.62 10.38
N PRO A 129 -21.32 -0.27 10.60
CA PRO A 129 -22.72 0.06 10.36
C PRO A 129 -23.27 1.20 11.23
N HIS A 130 -22.60 1.54 12.34
CA HIS A 130 -22.98 2.64 13.23
C HIS A 130 -22.31 3.97 12.90
N VAL A 131 -21.41 4.01 11.91
CA VAL A 131 -20.83 5.27 11.43
C VAL A 131 -21.89 6.05 10.66
N SER A 132 -22.18 7.27 11.12
CA SER A 132 -23.19 8.14 10.50
C SER A 132 -22.88 8.37 9.01
N GLY A 133 -23.88 8.13 8.16
CA GLY A 133 -23.78 8.27 6.71
C GLY A 133 -23.48 6.97 5.97
N ILE A 134 -23.12 5.88 6.65
CA ILE A 134 -23.00 4.55 6.02
C ILE A 134 -24.39 3.93 5.86
N ALA A 135 -24.71 3.48 4.64
CA ALA A 135 -25.96 2.81 4.29
C ALA A 135 -25.82 1.29 4.22
N ALA A 136 -24.67 0.79 3.75
CA ALA A 136 -24.38 -0.65 3.70
C ALA A 136 -22.89 -0.94 3.82
N VAL A 137 -22.56 -2.13 4.34
CA VAL A 137 -21.18 -2.63 4.49
C VAL A 137 -21.13 -4.06 3.99
N GLN A 138 -20.19 -4.36 3.09
CA GLN A 138 -19.92 -5.71 2.60
C GLN A 138 -18.43 -6.01 2.72
N ALA A 139 -18.06 -6.98 3.56
CA ALA A 139 -16.68 -7.40 3.73
C ALA A 139 -16.36 -8.64 2.87
N ARG A 140 -15.30 -8.56 2.06
CA ARG A 140 -14.71 -9.68 1.31
C ARG A 140 -13.35 -10.01 1.91
N ILE A 141 -13.30 -11.12 2.64
CA ILE A 141 -12.14 -11.53 3.43
C ILE A 141 -11.09 -12.10 2.48
N VAL A 142 -9.85 -11.64 2.60
CA VAL A 142 -8.72 -12.16 1.84
C VAL A 142 -8.41 -13.59 2.30
N THR A 143 -8.54 -14.55 1.40
CA THR A 143 -8.18 -15.96 1.64
C THR A 143 -6.76 -16.27 1.18
N HIS A 144 -6.26 -15.54 0.18
CA HIS A 144 -4.88 -15.62 -0.28
C HIS A 144 -4.43 -14.30 -0.89
N MET A 145 -3.27 -13.78 -0.47
CA MET A 145 -2.68 -12.56 -1.01
C MET A 145 -1.58 -12.92 -2.01
N PHE A 146 -1.82 -12.72 -3.32
CA PHE A 146 -0.83 -13.00 -4.36
C PHE A 146 0.25 -11.91 -4.43
N THR A 147 -0.16 -10.64 -4.36
CA THR A 147 0.76 -9.52 -4.20
C THR A 147 0.10 -8.35 -3.51
N GLU A 148 0.85 -7.69 -2.64
CA GLU A 148 0.54 -6.35 -2.12
C GLU A 148 1.34 -5.29 -2.90
N GLY A 149 0.89 -4.03 -2.86
CA GLY A 149 1.44 -2.91 -3.66
C GLY A 149 2.96 -2.73 -3.63
N GLY A 150 3.65 -3.29 -2.65
CA GLY A 150 5.10 -3.22 -2.49
C GLY A 150 5.92 -3.87 -3.59
N ARG A 151 5.34 -4.67 -4.51
CA ARG A 151 6.02 -5.20 -5.71
C ARG A 151 5.87 -4.33 -6.95
N TRP A 152 4.87 -3.47 -7.00
CA TRP A 152 4.69 -2.55 -8.11
C TRP A 152 5.83 -1.53 -8.15
N ARG A 153 6.31 -1.20 -9.37
CA ARG A 153 7.51 -0.40 -9.56
C ARG A 153 7.35 0.60 -10.70
N VAL A 154 7.83 1.81 -10.48
CA VAL A 154 8.15 2.77 -11.54
C VAL A 154 9.34 2.20 -12.30
N ALA A 155 9.17 1.82 -13.56
CA ALA A 155 10.23 1.23 -14.38
C ALA A 155 11.19 2.30 -14.95
N ALA A 156 11.70 3.19 -14.10
CA ALA A 156 12.53 4.34 -14.46
C ALA A 156 14.04 4.17 -14.22
N LEU A 157 14.52 2.93 -14.04
CA LEU A 157 15.94 2.63 -13.88
C LEU A 157 16.46 1.85 -15.08
N ALA A 158 17.64 2.21 -15.56
CA ALA A 158 18.37 1.40 -16.52
C ALA A 158 18.75 0.04 -15.89
N PRO A 159 18.90 -1.03 -16.70
CA PRO A 159 19.21 -2.38 -16.19
C PRO A 159 20.43 -2.44 -15.26
N GLY A 160 21.50 -1.69 -15.57
CA GLY A 160 22.70 -1.62 -14.75
C GLY A 160 22.49 -0.94 -13.39
N GLN A 161 21.68 0.12 -13.35
CA GLN A 161 21.34 0.81 -12.10
C GLN A 161 20.46 -0.09 -11.21
N ARG A 162 19.49 -0.78 -11.82
CA ARG A 162 18.64 -1.76 -11.14
C ARG A 162 19.46 -2.92 -10.57
N ALA A 163 20.43 -3.44 -11.33
CA ALA A 163 21.28 -4.53 -10.87
C ALA A 163 22.09 -4.15 -9.63
N GLN A 164 22.57 -2.90 -9.53
CA GLN A 164 23.29 -2.42 -8.34
C GLN A 164 22.40 -2.32 -7.08
N LEU A 165 21.10 -2.13 -7.25
CA LEU A 165 20.13 -1.97 -6.16
C LEU A 165 19.33 -3.24 -5.87
N THR A 166 19.50 -4.28 -6.68
CA THR A 166 18.84 -5.57 -6.47
C THR A 166 19.83 -6.49 -5.79
N ASP A 167 19.63 -6.74 -4.49
CA ASP A 167 20.41 -7.75 -3.77
C ASP A 167 20.14 -9.13 -4.41
N PRO A 168 21.15 -9.96 -4.68
CA PRO A 168 20.96 -11.36 -5.06
C PRO A 168 20.40 -12.15 -3.87
N SER A 169 19.09 -12.01 -3.65
CA SER A 169 18.25 -12.79 -2.73
C SER A 169 18.55 -12.60 -1.23
N PRO A 170 17.61 -12.08 -0.42
CA PRO A 170 17.66 -12.35 1.00
C PRO A 170 17.40 -13.85 1.20
N ALA A 171 18.37 -14.55 1.79
CA ALA A 171 18.20 -15.92 2.26
C ALA A 171 16.85 -16.06 2.97
N ARG A 172 16.10 -17.12 2.62
CA ARG A 172 14.81 -17.46 3.24
C ARG A 172 15.01 -17.41 4.76
N ALA A 173 14.50 -16.37 5.41
CA ALA A 173 14.67 -16.23 6.85
C ALA A 173 14.13 -17.50 7.51
N PRO A 174 14.86 -18.10 8.47
CA PRO A 174 14.44 -19.34 9.11
C PRO A 174 13.02 -19.20 9.66
N VAL A 175 12.27 -20.31 9.69
CA VAL A 175 10.94 -20.36 10.30
C VAL A 175 11.12 -20.16 11.81
N VAL A 176 11.12 -18.90 12.25
CA VAL A 176 11.08 -18.55 13.67
C VAL A 176 9.63 -18.63 14.12
N ALA A 177 9.38 -19.17 15.32
CA ALA A 177 8.06 -19.24 15.93
C ALA A 177 7.32 -17.89 15.89
N ARG A 178 5.98 -17.93 15.94
CA ARG A 178 5.12 -16.73 16.07
C ARG A 178 5.72 -15.81 17.13
N GLY A 179 6.26 -14.68 16.70
CA GLY A 179 6.79 -13.67 17.60
C GLY A 179 5.68 -12.69 17.91
N GLU A 180 5.27 -12.60 19.17
CA GLU A 180 4.31 -11.58 19.58
C GLU A 180 4.86 -10.17 19.29
N ILE A 181 4.02 -9.34 18.67
CA ILE A 181 4.29 -7.91 18.48
C ILE A 181 4.09 -7.24 19.83
N THR A 182 5.20 -6.80 20.42
CA THR A 182 5.23 -6.14 21.74
C THR A 182 4.70 -4.71 21.64
N PRO A 183 4.29 -4.07 22.75
CA PRO A 183 3.93 -2.65 22.76
C PRO A 183 5.05 -1.75 22.20
N PHE A 184 6.32 -2.10 22.47
CA PHE A 184 7.47 -1.40 21.90
C PHE A 184 7.52 -1.52 20.36
N ASP A 185 7.22 -2.69 19.80
CA ASP A 185 7.15 -2.87 18.34
C ASP A 185 6.05 -2.00 17.73
N ARG A 186 4.88 -1.94 18.37
CA ARG A 186 3.78 -1.10 17.91
C ARG A 186 4.18 0.37 17.89
N ALA A 187 4.82 0.86 18.97
CA ALA A 187 5.31 2.23 19.04
C ALA A 187 6.39 2.52 17.98
N LEU A 188 7.32 1.58 17.77
CA LEU A 188 8.34 1.68 16.72
C LEU A 188 7.72 1.73 15.32
N VAL A 189 6.77 0.83 15.03
CA VAL A 189 6.04 0.78 13.77
C VAL A 189 5.21 2.05 13.55
N ALA A 190 4.60 2.59 14.59
CA ALA A 190 3.84 3.84 14.50
C ALA A 190 4.71 5.04 14.09
N ARG A 191 5.94 5.15 14.63
CA ARG A 191 6.91 6.18 14.19
C ARG A 191 7.36 5.94 12.74
N LEU A 192 7.59 4.69 12.36
CA LEU A 192 7.96 4.34 10.98
C LEU A 192 6.82 4.50 9.97
N ALA A 193 5.56 4.53 10.43
CA ALA A 193 4.41 4.88 9.61
C ALA A 193 4.45 6.36 9.17
N GLN A 194 5.03 7.22 10.00
CA GLN A 194 5.16 8.66 9.72
C GLN A 194 6.39 8.92 8.85
N ASP A 195 7.53 8.33 9.23
CA ASP A 195 8.77 8.39 8.47
C ASP A 195 9.50 7.03 8.49
N GLY A 196 9.34 6.26 7.41
CA GLY A 196 9.98 4.96 7.26
C GLY A 196 11.50 5.04 7.09
N ARG A 197 12.06 6.22 6.81
CA ARG A 197 13.50 6.48 6.73
C ARG A 197 14.08 7.09 8.02
N ALA A 198 13.27 7.28 9.06
CA ALA A 198 13.71 7.79 10.35
C ALA A 198 15.00 7.10 10.82
N SER A 199 15.98 7.91 11.24
CA SER A 199 17.27 7.41 11.66
C SER A 199 17.15 6.59 12.95
N TYR A 200 18.05 5.64 13.17
CA TYR A 200 18.06 4.88 14.43
C TYR A 200 18.21 5.79 15.65
N GLN A 201 18.89 6.93 15.52
CA GLN A 201 19.01 7.93 16.58
C GLN A 201 17.68 8.61 16.87
N SER A 202 16.93 9.02 15.83
CA SER A 202 15.61 9.62 16.00
C SER A 202 14.65 8.64 16.68
N LEU A 203 14.61 7.40 16.18
CA LEU A 203 13.77 6.35 16.77
C LEU A 203 14.13 6.06 18.23
N ALA A 204 15.42 6.05 18.55
CA ALA A 204 15.90 5.84 19.92
C ALA A 204 15.47 6.97 20.87
N ASN A 205 15.65 8.22 20.45
CA ASN A 205 15.25 9.40 21.22
C ASN A 205 13.73 9.42 21.45
N ASP A 206 12.95 9.21 20.38
CA ASP A 206 11.49 9.24 20.44
C ASP A 206 10.89 8.17 21.35
N LEU A 207 11.53 6.99 21.39
CA LEU A 207 11.05 5.84 22.16
C LEU A 207 11.73 5.71 23.53
N GLY A 208 12.63 6.62 23.90
CA GLY A 208 13.33 6.59 25.19
C GLY A 208 14.25 5.37 25.38
N VAL A 209 14.87 4.87 24.31
CA VAL A 209 15.77 3.70 24.35
C VAL A 209 17.15 4.03 23.80
N SER A 210 18.13 3.14 23.99
CA SER A 210 19.44 3.29 23.36
C SER A 210 19.37 3.07 21.84
N LEU A 211 20.29 3.71 21.11
CA LEU A 211 20.47 3.50 19.66
C LEU A 211 20.64 2.02 19.31
N SER A 212 21.42 1.28 20.11
CA SER A 212 21.64 -0.15 19.90
C SER A 212 20.35 -0.97 20.03
N THR A 213 19.48 -0.61 20.98
CA THR A 213 18.17 -1.26 21.17
C THR A 213 17.24 -0.99 20.00
N ALA A 214 17.09 0.28 19.58
CA ALA A 214 16.25 0.64 18.44
C ALA A 214 16.71 -0.05 17.14
N LYS A 215 18.01 0.01 16.84
CA LYS A 215 18.62 -0.66 15.69
C LYS A 215 18.38 -2.18 15.71
N ARG A 216 18.74 -2.84 16.82
CA ARG A 216 18.59 -4.29 16.96
C ARG A 216 17.14 -4.73 16.77
N ARG A 217 16.18 -3.98 17.33
CA ARG A 217 14.76 -4.34 17.21
C ARG A 217 14.25 -4.16 15.79
N LEU A 218 14.56 -3.05 15.14
CA LEU A 218 14.11 -2.81 13.76
C LEU A 218 14.67 -3.85 12.78
N GLU A 219 15.96 -4.16 12.90
CA GLU A 219 16.57 -5.21 12.10
C GLU A 219 15.94 -6.58 12.39
N LEU A 220 15.57 -6.87 13.65
CA LEU A 220 14.88 -8.10 14.01
C LEU A 220 13.51 -8.21 13.34
N LEU A 221 12.68 -7.15 13.41
CA LEU A 221 11.35 -7.14 12.77
C LEU A 221 11.46 -7.29 11.24
N SER A 222 12.44 -6.62 10.63
CA SER A 222 12.71 -6.71 9.19
C SER A 222 13.18 -8.12 8.80
N ARG A 223 14.17 -8.68 9.50
CA ARG A 223 14.70 -10.03 9.26
C ARG A 223 13.65 -11.13 9.48
N ARG A 224 12.75 -10.94 10.44
CA ARG A 224 11.62 -11.86 10.69
C ARG A 224 10.49 -11.70 9.67
N GLY A 225 10.58 -10.76 8.73
CA GLY A 225 9.53 -10.52 7.74
C GLY A 225 8.22 -10.04 8.36
N LEU A 226 8.27 -9.38 9.52
CA LEU A 226 7.11 -8.78 10.17
C LEU A 226 6.77 -7.41 9.58
N LEU A 227 7.78 -6.69 9.07
CA LEU A 227 7.60 -5.44 8.35
C LEU A 227 8.42 -5.44 7.06
N ARG A 228 7.92 -4.73 6.06
CA ARG A 228 8.61 -4.42 4.82
C ARG A 228 8.55 -2.92 4.60
N PHE A 229 9.68 -2.32 4.23
CA PHE A 229 9.67 -0.91 3.81
C PHE A 229 9.26 -0.81 2.34
N ARG A 230 8.58 0.28 2.00
CA ARG A 230 8.21 0.60 0.62
C ARG A 230 8.22 2.10 0.41
N CYS A 231 8.56 2.50 -0.82
CA CYS A 231 8.47 3.88 -1.27
C CYS A 231 7.18 4.04 -2.08
N ASP A 232 6.32 4.95 -1.67
CA ASP A 232 5.11 5.35 -2.38
C ASP A 232 5.23 6.81 -2.83
N PHE A 233 4.37 7.21 -3.76
CA PHE A 233 4.39 8.54 -4.33
C PHE A 233 3.01 8.92 -4.85
N ALA A 234 2.83 10.21 -5.10
CA ALA A 234 1.65 10.79 -5.72
C ALA A 234 1.57 10.31 -7.18
N ARG A 235 0.89 9.18 -7.40
CA ARG A 235 0.84 8.49 -8.69
C ARG A 235 0.41 9.37 -9.88
N PRO A 236 -0.59 10.26 -9.75
CA PRO A 236 -0.94 11.18 -10.82
C PRO A 236 0.24 12.04 -11.27
N LEU A 237 1.10 12.48 -10.34
CA LEU A 237 2.27 13.30 -10.66
C LEU A 237 3.36 12.50 -11.40
N GLY A 238 3.44 11.19 -11.18
CA GLY A 238 4.39 10.34 -11.90
C GLY A 238 3.87 9.81 -13.23
N GLY A 239 2.65 10.16 -13.65
CA GLY A 239 2.07 9.70 -14.92
C GLY A 239 1.19 8.46 -14.80
N TRP A 240 0.79 8.03 -13.61
CA TRP A 240 -0.23 6.98 -13.39
C TRP A 240 -1.49 7.56 -12.73
N PRO A 241 -2.28 8.38 -13.45
CA PRO A 241 -3.44 9.07 -12.88
C PRO A 241 -4.64 8.15 -12.68
N VAL A 242 -4.67 6.97 -13.31
CA VAL A 242 -5.83 6.08 -13.26
C VAL A 242 -5.51 4.87 -12.39
N ALA A 243 -6.33 4.64 -11.37
CA ALA A 243 -6.37 3.38 -10.63
C ALA A 243 -7.70 2.68 -10.91
N VAL A 244 -7.63 1.37 -11.13
CA VAL A 244 -8.81 0.54 -11.41
C VAL A 244 -8.82 -0.66 -10.48
N THR A 245 -10.00 -1.01 -9.99
CA THR A 245 -10.29 -2.26 -9.29
C THR A 245 -11.17 -3.13 -10.18
N LEU A 246 -10.68 -4.32 -10.50
CA LEU A 246 -11.41 -5.35 -11.22
C LEU A 246 -11.79 -6.46 -10.24
N TRP A 247 -13.08 -6.79 -10.21
CA TRP A 247 -13.56 -8.00 -9.56
C TRP A 247 -13.75 -9.07 -10.62
N ALA A 248 -13.28 -10.27 -10.31
CA ALA A 248 -13.36 -11.38 -11.23
C ALA A 248 -13.82 -12.66 -10.55
N LYS A 249 -14.36 -13.56 -11.36
CA LYS A 249 -14.67 -14.93 -11.03
C LYS A 249 -13.74 -15.85 -11.80
N VAL A 250 -13.12 -16.77 -11.09
CA VAL A 250 -12.17 -17.75 -11.63
C VAL A 250 -12.50 -19.14 -11.07
N PRO A 251 -12.43 -20.22 -11.86
CA PRO A 251 -12.50 -21.58 -11.33
C PRO A 251 -11.50 -21.78 -10.17
N PRO A 252 -11.92 -22.29 -9.00
CA PRO A 252 -11.04 -22.37 -7.82
C PRO A 252 -9.72 -23.12 -8.06
N ALA A 253 -9.71 -24.12 -8.95
CA ALA A 253 -8.52 -24.88 -9.31
C ALA A 253 -7.48 -24.07 -10.09
N GLU A 254 -7.89 -23.05 -10.84
CA GLU A 254 -7.02 -22.21 -11.68
C GLU A 254 -6.59 -20.92 -10.96
N LEU A 255 -7.26 -20.59 -9.85
CA LEU A 255 -7.06 -19.36 -9.10
C LEU A 255 -5.59 -19.14 -8.67
N PRO A 256 -4.83 -20.16 -8.18
CA PRO A 256 -3.42 -19.96 -7.84
C PRO A 256 -2.54 -19.60 -9.04
N GLU A 257 -2.75 -20.25 -10.18
CA GLU A 257 -1.97 -20.05 -11.40
C GLU A 257 -2.26 -18.68 -12.01
N ILE A 258 -3.55 -18.34 -12.17
CA ILE A 258 -4.00 -17.06 -12.69
C ILE A 258 -3.54 -15.93 -11.77
N GLY A 259 -3.77 -16.05 -10.46
CA GLY A 259 -3.31 -15.06 -9.48
C GLY A 259 -1.81 -14.78 -9.60
N GLN A 260 -0.99 -15.84 -9.71
CA GLN A 260 0.46 -15.70 -9.90
C GLN A 260 0.84 -15.10 -11.26
N ALA A 261 0.04 -15.30 -12.30
CA ALA A 261 0.20 -14.65 -13.60
C ALA A 261 -0.07 -13.15 -13.53
N LEU A 262 -1.15 -12.74 -12.86
CA LEU A 262 -1.51 -11.34 -12.68
C LEU A 262 -0.44 -10.55 -11.92
N VAL A 263 0.24 -11.17 -10.95
CA VAL A 263 1.36 -10.55 -10.22
C VAL A 263 2.50 -10.10 -11.14
N ARG A 264 2.66 -10.72 -12.32
CA ARG A 264 3.74 -10.41 -13.26
C ARG A 264 3.44 -9.21 -14.16
N LEU A 265 2.19 -8.74 -14.19
CA LEU A 265 1.81 -7.58 -14.98
C LEU A 265 2.35 -6.29 -14.33
N PRO A 266 2.98 -5.39 -15.09
CA PRO A 266 3.54 -4.15 -14.55
C PRO A 266 2.47 -3.21 -13.98
N GLU A 267 1.22 -3.31 -14.42
CA GLU A 267 0.09 -2.51 -13.95
C GLU A 267 -0.40 -2.98 -12.56
N THR A 268 -0.18 -4.25 -12.20
CA THR A 268 -0.72 -4.86 -10.98
C THR A 268 -0.12 -4.24 -9.72
N ARG A 269 -0.98 -3.63 -8.90
CA ARG A 269 -0.64 -3.18 -7.55
C ARG A 269 -1.03 -4.22 -6.51
N ASN A 270 -2.26 -4.70 -6.56
CA ASN A 270 -2.79 -5.62 -5.56
C ASN A 270 -3.52 -6.75 -6.24
N CYS A 271 -3.31 -7.99 -5.81
CA CYS A 271 -4.02 -9.14 -6.33
C CYS A 271 -4.26 -10.13 -5.18
N ALA A 272 -5.52 -10.48 -4.97
CA ALA A 272 -5.91 -11.36 -3.87
C ALA A 272 -7.09 -12.25 -4.23
N ALA A 273 -7.06 -13.48 -3.74
CA ALA A 273 -8.26 -14.30 -3.62
C ALA A 273 -9.07 -13.85 -2.41
N VAL A 274 -10.38 -13.77 -2.56
CA VAL A 274 -11.29 -13.29 -1.50
C VAL A 274 -12.50 -14.21 -1.32
N SER A 275 -13.17 -14.09 -0.18
CA SER A 275 -14.49 -14.68 0.05
C SER A 275 -15.58 -13.94 -0.73
N GLY A 276 -16.67 -14.65 -1.04
CA GLY A 276 -17.83 -14.13 -1.76
C GLY A 276 -17.95 -14.68 -3.19
N PRO A 277 -18.91 -14.16 -3.98
CA PRO A 277 -19.21 -14.67 -5.32
C PRO A 277 -18.12 -14.35 -6.35
N HIS A 278 -17.36 -13.28 -6.13
CA HIS A 278 -16.25 -12.83 -6.99
C HIS A 278 -14.96 -13.12 -6.22
N ASN A 279 -14.35 -14.27 -6.52
CA ASN A 279 -13.28 -14.83 -5.71
C ASN A 279 -11.89 -14.26 -6.01
N LEU A 280 -11.79 -13.25 -6.87
CA LEU A 280 -10.55 -12.57 -7.22
C LEU A 280 -10.75 -11.05 -7.29
N ILE A 281 -9.82 -10.30 -6.71
CA ILE A 281 -9.68 -8.86 -6.90
C ILE A 281 -8.31 -8.53 -7.49
N LEU A 282 -8.30 -7.64 -8.48
CA LEU A 282 -7.11 -7.05 -9.06
C LEU A 282 -7.22 -5.52 -8.99
N GLN A 283 -6.28 -4.87 -8.30
CA GLN A 283 -6.12 -3.43 -8.36
C GLN A 283 -4.90 -3.08 -9.21
N ALA A 284 -5.08 -2.21 -10.19
CA ALA A 284 -4.04 -1.84 -11.15
C ALA A 284 -3.88 -0.31 -11.24
N SER A 285 -2.69 0.15 -11.67
CA SER A 285 -2.41 1.55 -11.98
C SER A 285 -2.02 1.72 -13.43
N LEU A 286 -2.64 2.70 -14.08
CA LEU A 286 -2.67 2.89 -15.52
C LEU A 286 -2.35 4.34 -15.88
N HIS A 287 -1.90 4.54 -17.12
CA HIS A 287 -1.53 5.86 -17.64
C HIS A 287 -2.75 6.66 -18.13
N SER A 288 -3.82 5.98 -18.55
CA SER A 288 -5.04 6.60 -19.07
C SER A 288 -6.28 5.75 -18.79
N VAL A 289 -7.48 6.36 -18.89
CA VAL A 289 -8.74 5.61 -18.73
C VAL A 289 -8.91 4.58 -19.85
N SER A 290 -8.46 4.91 -21.07
CA SER A 290 -8.50 3.99 -22.21
C SER A 290 -7.66 2.72 -22.02
N ASP A 291 -6.68 2.73 -21.10
CA ASP A 291 -5.90 1.54 -20.76
C ASP A 291 -6.70 0.50 -20.00
N VAL A 292 -7.83 0.86 -19.38
CA VAL A 292 -8.68 -0.08 -18.65
C VAL A 292 -9.17 -1.18 -19.61
N LEU A 293 -9.71 -0.77 -20.77
CA LEU A 293 -10.15 -1.72 -21.79
C LEU A 293 -9.00 -2.56 -22.35
N ARG A 294 -7.81 -1.95 -22.53
CA ARG A 294 -6.62 -2.67 -23.02
C ARG A 294 -6.19 -3.76 -22.04
N LEU A 295 -6.15 -3.44 -20.75
CA LEU A 295 -5.84 -4.39 -19.69
C LEU A 295 -6.86 -5.53 -19.68
N GLU A 296 -8.15 -5.23 -19.73
CA GLU A 296 -9.21 -6.26 -19.73
C GLU A 296 -9.11 -7.22 -20.93
N ILE A 297 -8.85 -6.70 -22.13
CA ILE A 297 -8.63 -7.51 -23.33
C ILE A 297 -7.41 -8.42 -23.12
N GLN A 298 -6.31 -7.88 -22.61
CA GLN A 298 -5.10 -8.66 -22.32
C GLN A 298 -5.37 -9.78 -21.30
N LEU A 299 -6.10 -9.47 -20.22
CA LEU A 299 -6.43 -10.43 -19.17
C LEU A 299 -7.30 -11.57 -19.68
N THR A 300 -8.38 -11.24 -20.38
CA THR A 300 -9.34 -12.24 -20.87
C THR A 300 -8.79 -13.07 -22.04
N THR A 301 -7.89 -12.49 -22.84
CA THR A 301 -7.17 -13.23 -23.89
C THR A 301 -6.17 -14.21 -23.28
N ALA A 302 -5.43 -13.81 -22.25
CA ALA A 302 -4.44 -14.68 -21.59
C ALA A 302 -5.10 -15.74 -20.70
N HIS A 303 -6.26 -15.44 -20.12
CA HIS A 303 -6.98 -16.30 -19.18
C HIS A 303 -8.47 -16.38 -19.55
N PRO A 304 -8.86 -17.23 -20.52
CA PRO A 304 -10.25 -17.31 -21.00
C PRO A 304 -11.28 -17.69 -19.95
N ASN A 305 -10.86 -18.38 -18.88
CA ASN A 305 -11.72 -18.75 -17.75
C ASN A 305 -11.82 -17.68 -16.65
N LEU A 306 -11.14 -16.54 -16.82
CA LEU A 306 -11.26 -15.38 -15.95
C LEU A 306 -12.41 -14.51 -16.45
N ASP A 307 -13.48 -14.43 -15.66
CA ASP A 307 -14.65 -13.60 -15.93
C ASP A 307 -14.58 -12.30 -15.12
N ILE A 308 -14.42 -11.15 -15.80
CA ILE A 308 -14.37 -9.83 -15.17
C ILE A 308 -15.80 -9.31 -15.00
N VAL A 309 -16.29 -9.35 -13.77
CA VAL A 309 -17.70 -9.09 -13.44
C VAL A 309 -17.98 -7.64 -13.02
N ASP A 310 -16.98 -6.93 -12.52
CA ASP A 310 -17.12 -5.52 -12.13
C ASP A 310 -15.80 -4.77 -12.32
N ARG A 311 -15.89 -3.50 -12.71
CA ARG A 311 -14.79 -2.65 -13.16
C ARG A 311 -14.98 -1.24 -12.63
N VAL A 312 -14.18 -0.90 -11.62
CA VAL A 312 -14.37 0.32 -10.85
C VAL A 312 -13.14 1.19 -10.98
N VAL A 313 -13.32 2.37 -11.57
CA VAL A 313 -12.25 3.39 -11.64
C VAL A 313 -12.28 4.22 -10.36
N THR A 314 -11.16 4.25 -9.65
CA THR A 314 -11.00 5.08 -8.46
C THR A 314 -10.91 6.56 -8.85
N LEU A 315 -11.80 7.38 -8.30
CA LEU A 315 -11.84 8.82 -8.56
C LEU A 315 -11.07 9.65 -7.52
N ARG A 316 -11.02 9.16 -6.28
CA ARG A 316 -10.20 9.71 -5.19
C ARG A 316 -9.61 8.58 -4.37
N GLN A 317 -8.39 8.76 -3.89
CA GLN A 317 -7.81 7.92 -2.87
C GLN A 317 -7.56 8.80 -1.66
N ASP A 318 -8.30 8.60 -0.58
CA ASP A 318 -8.21 9.44 0.62
C ASP A 318 -7.12 8.93 1.58
N LYS A 319 -6.83 7.61 1.53
CA LYS A 319 -5.80 6.98 2.38
C LYS A 319 -5.07 5.85 1.66
N LEU A 320 -3.76 5.74 1.87
CA LEU A 320 -2.92 4.65 1.38
C LEU A 320 -1.93 4.19 2.46
N LEU A 321 -2.13 2.97 2.96
CA LEU A 321 -1.31 2.36 4.03
C LEU A 321 -1.05 3.29 5.23
N GLY A 322 -2.09 4.00 5.67
CA GLY A 322 -1.98 4.96 6.77
C GLY A 322 -1.73 6.40 6.34
N HIS A 323 -1.19 6.66 5.16
CA HIS A 323 -0.97 8.03 4.68
C HIS A 323 -2.26 8.64 4.15
N LEU A 324 -2.60 9.83 4.63
CA LEU A 324 -3.72 10.64 4.15
C LEU A 324 -3.31 11.39 2.89
N LEU A 325 -4.15 11.37 1.86
CA LEU A 325 -3.81 11.92 0.56
C LEU A 325 -4.74 13.08 0.15
N ASP A 326 -4.17 14.06 -0.55
CA ASP A 326 -4.96 15.10 -1.22
C ASP A 326 -5.54 14.62 -2.57
N ALA A 327 -6.26 15.51 -3.26
CA ALA A 327 -6.86 15.21 -4.57
C ALA A 327 -5.85 14.88 -5.68
N HIS A 328 -4.56 15.19 -5.49
CA HIS A 328 -3.46 14.87 -6.41
C HIS A 328 -2.64 13.65 -5.95
N GLY A 329 -3.04 13.01 -4.86
CA GLY A 329 -2.37 11.85 -4.28
C GLY A 329 -1.15 12.19 -3.44
N ARG A 330 -0.93 13.46 -3.08
CA ARG A 330 0.18 13.85 -2.19
C ARG A 330 -0.14 13.46 -0.76
N SER A 331 0.85 12.92 -0.05
CA SER A 331 0.74 12.64 1.38
C SER A 331 0.68 13.94 2.17
N VAL A 332 -0.45 14.22 2.83
CA VAL A 332 -0.68 15.40 3.68
C VAL A 332 -0.63 15.10 5.17
N GLY A 333 -0.53 13.83 5.53
CA GLY A 333 -0.45 13.37 6.91
C GLY A 333 -0.41 11.85 7.00
N ALA A 334 -0.33 11.31 8.21
CA ALA A 334 -0.35 9.88 8.44
C ALA A 334 -1.17 9.55 9.69
N VAL A 335 -2.04 8.55 9.56
CA VAL A 335 -2.71 7.85 10.64
C VAL A 335 -2.08 6.46 10.70
N PRO A 336 -1.13 6.21 11.63
CA PRO A 336 -0.42 4.95 11.69
C PRO A 336 -1.37 3.75 11.80
N PRO A 337 -1.20 2.72 10.96
CA PRO A 337 -1.96 1.49 11.11
C PRO A 337 -1.66 0.83 12.46
N ASP A 338 -2.70 0.56 13.24
CA ASP A 338 -2.61 -0.29 14.44
C ASP A 338 -3.55 -1.48 14.29
N LEU A 339 -3.03 -2.51 13.64
CA LEU A 339 -3.78 -3.73 13.32
C LEU A 339 -4.07 -4.56 14.58
N TRP A 340 -3.36 -4.28 15.68
CA TRP A 340 -3.42 -5.05 16.91
C TRP A 340 -4.21 -4.36 18.03
N ALA A 341 -4.66 -3.12 17.82
CA ALA A 341 -5.62 -2.46 18.68
C ALA A 341 -6.94 -3.25 18.71
N GLU A 342 -7.65 -3.15 19.82
CA GLU A 342 -9.05 -3.59 19.83
C GLU A 342 -9.86 -2.58 18.99
N PRO A 343 -10.68 -3.06 18.05
CA PRO A 343 -11.54 -2.20 17.25
C PRO A 343 -12.45 -1.37 18.16
N THR A 344 -12.35 -0.06 18.04
CA THR A 344 -13.15 0.94 18.76
C THR A 344 -13.59 2.03 17.78
N MET A 345 -14.68 2.73 18.12
CA MET A 345 -15.18 3.89 17.35
C MET A 345 -14.28 5.10 17.54
#